data_AF-A0A8X6PIK9-F1
#
_entry.id   AF-A0A8X6PIK9-F1
#
_cell.length_a   1.000
_cell.length_b   1.000
_cell.length_c   1.000
_cell.angle_alpha   90.00
_cell.angle_beta   90.00
_cell.angle_gamma   90.00
#
_symmetry.space_group_name_H-M   'P 1'
#
loop_
_entity.id
_entity.type
_entity.pdbx_description
1 polymer ?
#
loop_
_entity_poly.entity_id
_entity_poly.type
_entity_poly.pdbx_seq_one_letter_code
_entity_poly.pdbx_strand_id
1 'polypeptide(L)'
;MPKLVESSNESIVSDGTLSFTINVTDGKIKVSQTLDSSPYCLKWLDKLKSCPSHDHIGLHNILEGFRLKTVQDLNTLKRLLQKAQADHYSLYRAYQFLQASGYEDILLYHVKKEANMAGEQEVLEIISCLQEFLKNKHSMINSKVK
;
A
#
# COMPACT_ATOMS: atom_id res chain seq x y z
N MET A 1 -32.11 12.22 29.19
CA MET A 1 -30.75 11.64 29.19
C MET A 1 -30.72 10.54 28.14
N PRO A 2 -29.97 10.66 27.04
CA PRO A 2 -29.80 9.56 26.10
C PRO A 2 -28.50 8.81 26.42
N LYS A 3 -28.61 7.47 26.47
CA LYS A 3 -27.49 6.55 26.60
C LYS A 3 -26.74 6.49 25.27
N LEU A 4 -25.45 6.78 25.31
CA LEU A 4 -24.46 6.53 24.27
C LEU A 4 -23.88 5.13 24.53
N VAL A 5 -24.02 4.18 23.60
CA VAL A 5 -23.01 3.17 23.20
C VAL A 5 -23.56 2.47 21.95
N GLU A 6 -23.20 2.96 20.77
CA GLU A 6 -23.16 2.14 19.56
C GLU A 6 -21.74 1.56 19.47
N SER A 7 -21.59 0.31 19.93
CA SER A 7 -20.40 -0.49 19.71
C SER A 7 -20.55 -1.17 18.35
N SER A 8 -20.22 -0.45 17.28
CA SER A 8 -20.22 -1.02 15.93
C SER A 8 -18.93 -1.81 15.70
N ASN A 9 -18.97 -3.11 16.00
CA ASN A 9 -17.92 -4.05 15.62
C ASN A 9 -18.09 -4.42 14.14
N GLU A 10 -17.55 -3.61 13.23
CA GLU A 10 -17.49 -3.99 11.82
C GLU A 10 -16.35 -4.99 11.60
N SER A 11 -16.75 -6.25 11.38
CA SER A 11 -15.87 -7.34 10.98
C SER A 11 -15.97 -7.48 9.46
N ILE A 12 -14.97 -7.00 8.72
CA ILE A 12 -14.88 -7.30 7.28
C ILE A 12 -14.30 -8.70 7.15
N VAL A 13 -15.16 -9.66 6.81
CA VAL A 13 -14.78 -11.05 6.52
C VAL A 13 -14.69 -11.21 5.01
N SER A 14 -13.48 -11.41 4.50
CA SER A 14 -13.25 -11.93 3.14
C SER A 14 -12.16 -12.99 3.19
N ASP A 15 -12.51 -14.16 2.67
CA ASP A 15 -11.77 -15.42 2.43
C ASP A 15 -10.25 -15.42 2.66
N GLY A 16 -9.80 -16.31 3.56
CA GLY A 16 -8.37 -16.60 3.82
C GLY A 16 -7.81 -15.88 5.05
N THR A 17 -8.12 -16.42 6.24
CA THR A 17 -8.07 -15.80 7.57
C THR A 17 -6.78 -15.05 7.93
N LEU A 18 -6.78 -13.74 7.67
CA LEU A 18 -6.03 -12.74 8.42
C LEU A 18 -7.05 -11.76 9.02
N SER A 19 -7.56 -12.06 10.21
CA SER A 19 -8.54 -11.22 10.88
C SER A 19 -7.86 -10.03 11.56
N PHE A 20 -8.08 -8.82 11.06
CA PHE A 20 -7.58 -7.59 11.65
C PHE A 20 -8.69 -6.88 12.45
N THR A 21 -8.57 -6.86 13.78
CA THR A 21 -9.56 -6.20 14.65
C THR A 21 -9.11 -4.79 15.02
N ILE A 22 -9.88 -3.79 14.58
CA ILE A 22 -9.75 -2.38 14.95
C ILE A 22 -10.69 -2.10 16.12
N ASN A 23 -10.13 -1.80 17.29
CA ASN A 23 -10.91 -1.39 18.45
C ASN A 23 -10.83 0.13 18.61
N VAL A 24 -11.96 0.82 18.41
CA VAL A 24 -12.09 2.26 18.66
C VAL A 24 -12.65 2.44 20.07
N THR A 25 -11.80 2.88 21.01
CA THR A 25 -12.21 3.16 22.39
C THR A 25 -11.82 4.57 22.78
N ASP A 26 -12.80 5.39 23.19
CA ASP A 26 -12.61 6.79 23.63
C ASP A 26 -11.78 7.62 22.64
N GLY A 27 -12.11 7.47 21.35
CA GLY A 27 -11.43 8.18 20.28
C GLY A 27 -10.02 7.68 19.91
N LYS A 28 -9.50 6.69 20.63
CA LYS A 28 -8.19 6.08 20.35
C LYS A 28 -8.38 4.80 19.56
N ILE A 29 -7.69 4.73 18.41
CA ILE A 29 -7.68 3.56 17.53
C ILE A 29 -6.59 2.60 18.02
N LYS A 30 -6.99 1.47 18.58
CA LYS A 30 -6.09 0.37 18.96
C LYS A 30 -6.23 -0.76 17.95
N VAL A 31 -5.09 -1.21 17.44
CA VAL A 31 -4.99 -2.28 16.46
C VAL A 31 -4.42 -3.51 17.16
N SER A 32 -5.14 -4.63 17.07
CA SER A 32 -4.86 -5.84 17.87
C SER A 32 -3.77 -6.74 17.25
N GLN A 33 -3.48 -6.58 15.96
CA GLN A 33 -2.50 -7.41 15.24
C GLN A 33 -1.73 -6.59 14.21
N THR A 34 -0.41 -6.55 14.34
CA THR A 34 0.48 -6.16 13.25
C THR A 34 0.60 -7.36 12.32
N LEU A 35 -0.34 -7.50 11.39
CA LEU A 35 -0.04 -8.18 10.12
C LEU A 35 1.22 -7.56 9.52
N ASP A 36 1.97 -8.28 8.67
CA ASP A 36 3.10 -7.74 7.91
C ASP A 36 2.67 -6.45 7.20
N SER A 37 2.83 -5.33 7.90
CA SER A 37 2.20 -4.07 7.56
C SER A 37 3.26 -3.29 6.84
N SER A 38 2.99 -3.06 5.56
CA SER A 38 3.77 -2.17 4.73
C SER A 38 4.12 -0.88 5.50
N PRO A 39 5.38 -0.39 5.43
CA PRO A 39 5.77 0.91 5.97
C PRO A 39 4.85 2.06 5.56
N TYR A 40 4.23 1.96 4.38
CA TYR A 40 3.24 2.92 3.90
C TYR A 40 1.95 2.89 4.74
N CYS A 41 1.40 1.70 4.98
CA CYS A 41 0.20 1.52 5.79
C CYS A 41 0.42 2.00 7.23
N LEU A 42 1.58 1.68 7.82
CA LEU A 42 1.95 2.15 9.16
C LEU A 42 2.01 3.67 9.24
N LYS A 43 2.64 4.32 8.25
CA LYS A 43 2.71 5.80 8.18
C LYS A 43 1.33 6.46 8.15
N TRP A 44 0.39 5.88 7.41
CA TRP A 44 -0.99 6.41 7.34
C TRP A 44 -1.79 6.08 8.60
N LEU A 45 -1.57 4.91 9.19
CA LEU A 45 -2.16 4.54 10.48
C LEU A 45 -1.69 5.48 11.60
N ASP A 46 -0.41 5.84 11.62
CA ASP A 46 0.14 6.76 12.63
C ASP A 46 -0.43 8.17 12.47
N LYS A 47 -0.58 8.64 11.22
CA LYS A 47 -1.31 9.90 10.95
C LYS A 47 -2.75 9.82 11.46
N LEU A 48 -3.44 8.71 11.20
CA LEU A 48 -4.82 8.53 11.65
C LEU A 48 -4.93 8.52 13.18
N LYS A 49 -4.01 7.83 13.88
CA LYS A 49 -3.94 7.82 15.35
C LYS A 49 -3.59 9.18 15.95
N SER A 50 -2.81 10.01 15.24
CA SER A 50 -2.46 11.35 15.68
C SER A 50 -3.60 12.36 15.55
N CYS A 51 -4.64 12.01 14.79
CA CYS A 51 -5.79 12.88 14.58
C CYS A 51 -6.78 12.76 15.75
N PRO A 52 -7.18 13.88 16.37
CA PRO A 52 -8.21 13.87 17.39
C PRO A 52 -9.55 13.44 16.79
N SER A 53 -10.28 12.59 17.51
CA SER A 53 -11.50 11.91 17.04
C SER A 53 -12.69 12.84 16.80
N HIS A 54 -12.61 14.07 17.31
CA HIS A 54 -13.59 15.13 17.14
C HIS A 54 -13.28 16.02 15.92
N ASP A 55 -12.12 15.86 15.28
CA ASP A 55 -11.76 16.58 14.06
C ASP A 55 -12.12 15.75 12.81
N HIS A 56 -13.41 15.83 12.46
CA HIS A 56 -13.94 15.16 11.27
C HIS A 56 -13.27 15.63 9.97
N ILE A 57 -12.87 16.91 9.90
CA ILE A 57 -12.21 17.48 8.71
C ILE A 57 -10.78 16.94 8.62
N GLY A 58 -10.05 16.88 9.73
CA GLY A 58 -8.73 16.27 9.81
C GLY A 58 -8.72 14.81 9.36
N LEU A 59 -9.66 14.00 9.86
CA LEU A 59 -9.82 12.60 9.45
C LEU A 59 -10.11 12.47 7.95
N HIS A 60 -11.03 13.27 7.43
CA HIS A 60 -11.34 13.30 5.99
C HIS A 60 -10.09 13.67 5.16
N ASN A 61 -9.34 14.68 5.58
CA ASN A 61 -8.13 15.12 4.87
C ASN A 61 -7.03 14.04 4.88
N ILE A 62 -6.91 13.26 5.95
CA ILE A 62 -5.97 12.12 6.00
C ILE A 62 -6.40 11.05 4.99
N LEU A 63 -7.68 10.71 4.93
CA LEU A 63 -8.20 9.70 4.02
C LEU A 63 -8.08 10.14 2.54
N GLU A 64 -8.43 11.38 2.24
CA GLU A 64 -8.25 11.95 0.91
C GLU A 64 -6.76 12.04 0.54
N GLY A 65 -5.90 12.41 1.48
CA GLY A 65 -4.45 12.38 1.29
C GLY A 65 -3.92 10.98 0.96
N PHE A 66 -4.41 9.95 1.66
CA PHE A 66 -4.07 8.55 1.38
C PHE A 66 -4.50 8.14 -0.04
N ARG A 67 -5.72 8.50 -0.42
CA ARG A 67 -6.27 8.22 -1.75
C ARG A 67 -5.45 8.92 -2.84
N LEU A 68 -5.24 10.23 -2.71
CA LEU A 68 -4.49 11.03 -3.66
C LEU A 68 -3.06 10.52 -3.83
N LYS A 69 -2.38 10.19 -2.72
CA LYS A 69 -1.03 9.64 -2.76
C LYS A 69 -0.98 8.29 -3.48
N THR A 70 -1.93 7.41 -3.18
CA THR A 70 -2.03 6.10 -3.84
C THR A 70 -2.22 6.23 -5.35
N VAL A 71 -3.13 7.13 -5.78
CA VAL A 71 -3.35 7.42 -7.21
C VAL A 71 -2.10 8.01 -7.85
N GLN A 72 -1.43 8.95 -7.19
CA GLN A 72 -0.20 9.55 -7.67
C GLN A 72 0.91 8.49 -7.86
N ASP A 73 1.03 7.56 -6.92
CA ASP A 73 2.06 6.53 -6.95
C ASP A 73 1.83 5.51 -8.06
N LEU A 74 0.58 5.11 -8.28
CA LEU A 74 0.19 4.27 -9.42
C LEU A 74 0.52 4.96 -10.75
N ASN A 75 0.11 6.21 -10.92
CA ASN A 75 0.37 6.98 -12.14
C ASN A 75 1.87 7.18 -12.40
N THR A 76 2.63 7.44 -11.33
CA THR A 76 4.08 7.62 -11.41
C THR A 76 4.75 6.33 -11.84
N LEU A 77 4.39 5.19 -11.23
CA LEU A 77 4.93 3.88 -11.60
C LEU A 77 4.58 3.51 -13.04
N LYS A 78 3.32 3.66 -13.45
CA LYS A 78 2.87 3.40 -14.82
C LYS A 78 3.73 4.16 -15.83
N ARG A 79 3.92 5.47 -15.62
CA ARG A 79 4.74 6.30 -16.51
C ARG A 79 6.21 5.87 -16.53
N LEU A 80 6.76 5.45 -15.39
CA LEU A 80 8.14 4.95 -15.34
C LEU A 80 8.29 3.65 -16.12
N LEU A 81 7.33 2.72 -15.99
CA LEU A 81 7.34 1.45 -16.71
C LEU A 81 7.16 1.64 -18.21
N GLN A 82 6.28 2.56 -18.63
CA GLN A 82 6.14 2.89 -20.04
C GLN A 82 7.44 3.46 -20.62
N LYS A 83 8.16 4.29 -19.86
CA LYS A 83 9.47 4.82 -20.30
C LYS A 83 10.57 3.75 -20.29
N ALA A 84 10.48 2.77 -19.40
CA ALA A 84 11.46 1.70 -19.27
C ALA A 84 11.57 0.82 -20.52
N GLN A 85 10.55 0.81 -21.39
CA GLN A 85 10.59 0.18 -22.71
C GLN A 85 11.74 0.72 -23.59
N ALA A 86 12.02 2.02 -23.50
CA ALA A 86 13.03 2.69 -24.32
C ALA A 86 14.29 3.12 -23.53
N ASP A 87 14.22 3.14 -22.20
CA ASP A 87 15.26 3.68 -21.33
C ASP A 87 15.51 2.82 -20.09
N HIS A 88 16.65 2.14 -20.05
CA HIS A 88 17.09 1.33 -18.91
C HIS A 88 17.27 2.16 -17.62
N TYR A 89 17.55 3.46 -17.72
CA TYR A 89 17.63 4.30 -16.54
C TYR A 89 16.25 4.54 -15.91
N SER A 90 15.20 4.61 -16.73
CA SER A 90 13.81 4.64 -16.27
C SER A 90 13.39 3.35 -15.57
N LEU A 91 13.92 2.19 -16.01
CA LEU A 91 13.73 0.91 -15.30
C LEU A 91 14.33 0.94 -13.89
N TYR A 92 15.57 1.45 -13.76
CA TYR A 92 16.21 1.60 -12.45
C TYR A 92 15.43 2.57 -11.54
N ARG A 93 14.93 3.68 -12.09
CA ARG A 93 14.07 4.61 -11.35
C ARG A 93 12.76 3.98 -10.89
N ALA A 94 12.13 3.12 -11.71
CA ALA A 94 10.95 2.37 -11.30
C ALA A 94 11.25 1.47 -10.09
N TYR A 95 12.38 0.77 -10.12
CA TYR A 95 12.85 -0.05 -8.99
C TYR A 95 13.14 0.77 -7.72
N GLN A 96 13.81 1.92 -7.85
CA GLN A 96 14.05 2.82 -6.71
C GLN A 96 12.75 3.35 -6.12
N PHE A 97 11.80 3.72 -6.99
CA PHE A 97 10.48 4.19 -6.59
C PHE A 97 9.73 3.13 -5.80
N LEU A 98 9.66 1.88 -6.30
CA LEU A 98 8.98 0.78 -5.63
C LEU A 98 9.47 0.55 -4.20
N GLN A 99 10.80 0.52 -4.00
CA GLN A 99 11.38 0.37 -2.66
C GLN A 99 11.08 1.54 -1.72
N ALA A 100 11.05 2.77 -2.27
CA ALA A 100 10.76 3.95 -1.47
C ALA A 100 9.28 4.07 -1.09
N SER A 101 8.38 3.52 -1.91
CA SER A 101 6.95 3.51 -1.66
C SER A 101 6.58 2.65 -0.46
N GLY A 102 7.24 1.49 -0.31
CA GLY A 102 7.06 0.58 0.82
C GLY A 102 5.79 -0.28 0.75
N TYR A 103 5.11 -0.34 -0.39
CA TYR A 103 3.98 -1.24 -0.69
C TYR A 103 4.04 -1.71 -2.14
N GLU A 104 5.26 -2.05 -2.56
CA GLU A 104 5.63 -2.41 -3.93
C GLU A 104 4.75 -3.50 -4.54
N ASP A 105 4.39 -4.54 -3.76
CA ASP A 105 3.62 -5.68 -4.25
C ASP A 105 2.21 -5.25 -4.69
N ILE A 106 1.58 -4.35 -3.94
CA ILE A 106 0.26 -3.81 -4.24
C ILE A 106 0.34 -2.93 -5.49
N LEU A 107 1.34 -2.04 -5.57
CA LEU A 107 1.53 -1.18 -6.74
C LEU A 107 1.77 -2.01 -8.01
N LEU A 108 2.63 -3.02 -7.94
CA LEU A 108 2.93 -3.90 -9.06
C LEU A 108 1.71 -4.73 -9.47
N TYR A 109 0.93 -5.24 -8.52
CA TYR A 109 -0.31 -5.95 -8.80
C TYR A 109 -1.28 -5.10 -9.63
N HIS A 110 -1.52 -3.85 -9.21
CA HIS A 110 -2.44 -2.96 -9.91
C HIS A 110 -1.95 -2.56 -11.30
N VAL A 111 -0.68 -2.18 -11.44
CA VAL A 111 -0.15 -1.78 -12.74
C VAL A 111 -0.04 -2.97 -13.69
N LYS A 112 0.28 -4.17 -13.20
CA LYS A 112 0.24 -5.41 -13.99
C LYS A 112 -1.15 -5.71 -14.52
N LYS A 113 -2.17 -5.58 -13.65
CA LYS A 113 -3.56 -5.78 -14.04
C LYS A 113 -3.97 -4.79 -15.13
N GLU A 114 -3.62 -3.51 -14.96
CA GLU A 114 -3.92 -2.47 -15.95
C GLU A 114 -3.20 -2.70 -17.28
N ALA A 115 -1.90 -3.01 -17.27
CA ALA A 115 -1.13 -3.32 -18.47
C ALA A 115 -1.68 -4.54 -19.21
N ASN A 116 -2.14 -5.56 -18.48
CA ASN A 116 -2.78 -6.74 -19.06
C ASN A 116 -4.11 -6.39 -19.75
N MET A 117 -4.92 -5.53 -19.12
CA MET A 117 -6.16 -5.03 -19.74
C MET A 117 -5.90 -4.17 -20.97
N ALA A 118 -4.81 -3.41 -20.99
CA ALA A 118 -4.40 -2.56 -22.11
C ALA A 118 -3.66 -3.30 -23.23
N GLY A 119 -3.25 -4.56 -23.01
CA GLY A 119 -2.47 -5.34 -23.97
C GLY A 119 -1.02 -4.86 -24.13
N GLU A 120 -0.45 -4.18 -23.13
CA GLU A 120 0.92 -3.64 -23.17
C GLU A 120 1.96 -4.75 -22.83
N GLN A 121 2.23 -5.66 -23.78
CA GLN A 121 3.06 -6.85 -23.54
C GLN A 121 4.50 -6.51 -23.08
N GLU A 122 5.13 -5.51 -23.67
CA GLU A 122 6.49 -5.07 -23.28
C GLU A 122 6.53 -4.59 -21.82
N VAL A 123 5.49 -3.89 -21.38
CA VAL A 123 5.36 -3.44 -19.99
C VAL A 123 5.17 -4.63 -19.04
N LEU A 124 4.43 -5.66 -19.45
CA LEU A 124 4.26 -6.88 -18.66
C LEU A 124 5.58 -7.65 -18.48
N GLU A 125 6.43 -7.69 -19.50
CA GLU A 125 7.77 -8.28 -19.43
C GLU A 125 8.66 -7.50 -18.46
N ILE A 126 8.66 -6.17 -18.56
CA ILE A 126 9.38 -5.29 -17.64
C ILE A 126 8.92 -5.50 -16.19
N ILE A 127 7.61 -5.57 -15.97
CA ILE A 127 7.02 -5.83 -14.64
C ILE A 127 7.48 -7.19 -14.12
N SER A 128 7.49 -8.22 -14.95
CA SER A 128 7.90 -9.57 -14.56
C SER A 128 9.38 -9.60 -14.15
N CYS A 129 10.25 -8.95 -14.93
CA CYS A 129 11.66 -8.76 -14.58
C CYS A 129 11.84 -8.04 -13.24
N LEU A 130 11.06 -6.98 -12.98
CA LEU A 130 11.10 -6.26 -11.70
C LEU A 130 10.62 -7.13 -10.53
N GLN A 131 9.56 -7.91 -10.72
CA GLN A 131 9.04 -8.83 -9.71
C GLN A 131 10.07 -9.89 -9.33
N GLU A 132 10.75 -10.49 -10.32
CA GLU A 132 11.83 -11.45 -10.08
C GLU A 132 13.00 -10.81 -9.33
N PHE A 133 13.42 -9.61 -9.75
CA PHE A 133 14.53 -8.90 -9.10
C PHE A 133 14.21 -8.57 -7.64
N LEU A 134 13.00 -8.09 -7.36
CA LEU A 134 12.54 -7.80 -6.00
C LEU A 134 12.48 -9.07 -5.16
N LYS A 135 11.93 -10.18 -5.70
CA LYS A 135 11.88 -11.47 -5.00
C LYS A 135 13.27 -12.00 -4.64
N ASN A 136 14.21 -11.91 -5.58
CA ASN A 136 15.60 -12.33 -5.37
C ASN A 136 16.30 -11.49 -4.30
N LYS A 137 16.04 -10.17 -4.27
CA LYS A 137 16.57 -9.29 -3.23
C LYS A 137 16.04 -9.67 -1.84
N HIS A 138 14.73 -9.91 -1.70
CA HIS A 138 14.15 -10.33 -0.42
C HIS A 138 14.75 -11.66 0.05
N SER A 139 15.00 -12.61 -0.87
CA SER A 139 15.70 -13.86 -0.57
C SER A 139 17.15 -13.66 -0.10
N MET A 140 17.90 -12.75 -0.75
CA MET A 140 19.27 -12.41 -0.36
C MET A 140 19.36 -11.69 1.00
N ILE A 141 18.36 -10.88 1.36
CA ILE A 141 18.31 -10.23 2.67
C ILE A 141 18.06 -11.29 3.76
N ASN A 142 17.09 -12.19 3.56
CA ASN A 142 16.76 -13.23 4.53
C ASN A 142 17.88 -14.27 4.76
N SER A 143 18.78 -14.45 3.79
CA SER A 143 19.94 -15.33 3.90
C SER A 143 21.16 -14.69 4.57
N LYS A 144 21.22 -13.36 4.68
CA LYS A 144 22.26 -12.63 5.45
C LYS A 144 21.92 -12.43 6.92
N VAL A 145 20.70 -12.77 7.34
CA VAL A 145 20.21 -12.62 8.73
C VAL A 145 20.27 -13.96 9.51
N LYS A 146 20.78 -15.02 8.89
CA LYS A 146 21.21 -16.26 9.57
C LYS A 146 22.71 -16.32 9.66
#